data_AF-A0A3N9UNT9-F1
#
_entry.id   AF-A0A3N9UNT9-F1
#
_cell.length_a   1.000
_cell.length_b   1.000
_cell.length_c   1.000
_cell.angle_alpha   90.00
_cell.angle_beta   90.00
_cell.angle_gamma   90.00
#
_symmetry.space_group_name_H-M   'P 1'
#
loop_
_entity.id
_entity.type
_entity.pdbx_description
1 polymer ?
#
loop_
_entity_poly.entity_id
_entity_poly.type
_entity_poly.pdbx_seq_one_letter_code
_entity_poly.pdbx_strand_id
1 'polypeptide(L)'
;MNQSAAAPWWKGVIKSFGLVFGDIGTSPIYTLTVIFVLTKPTYDNVLGILSLIFWTMTILVTAEYSWLAMNLGRKGEGGTIVLKEILARLLKPGRKIAFVGFLSFLGVSLLLGDGVITPAISILAAVEGMVLIPGLENLHQGTLILIAAVIAVVLFVFQFKGTDKVA
;
A
#
# COMPACT_ATOMS: atom_id res chain seq x y z
N MET A 1 -1.60 40.48 4.30
CA MET A 1 -2.64 39.66 3.65
C MET A 1 -2.12 39.20 2.30
N ASN A 2 -1.43 38.07 2.24
CA ASN A 2 -1.04 37.46 0.96
C ASN A 2 -1.98 36.29 0.69
N GLN A 3 -2.78 36.45 -0.36
CA GLN A 3 -3.65 35.41 -0.90
C GLN A 3 -2.76 34.35 -1.54
N SER A 4 -2.52 33.25 -0.83
CA SER A 4 -2.00 32.03 -1.44
C SER A 4 -3.05 31.51 -2.42
N ALA A 5 -2.76 31.60 -3.72
CA ALA A 5 -3.61 31.09 -4.78
C ALA A 5 -3.98 29.63 -4.48
N ALA A 6 -5.27 29.39 -4.20
CA ALA A 6 -5.79 28.06 -3.96
C ALA A 6 -5.52 27.21 -5.22
N ALA A 7 -4.76 26.12 -5.05
CA ALA A 7 -4.51 25.19 -6.13
C ALA A 7 -5.85 24.69 -6.71
N PRO A 8 -5.96 24.48 -8.02
CA PRO A 8 -7.20 24.01 -8.63
C PRO A 8 -7.67 22.69 -8.00
N TRP A 9 -8.96 22.58 -7.69
CA TRP A 9 -9.58 21.43 -7.03
C TRP A 9 -9.26 20.07 -7.69
N TRP A 10 -9.11 20.06 -9.02
CA TRP A 10 -8.76 18.86 -9.78
C TRP A 10 -7.35 18.33 -9.50
N LYS A 11 -6.39 19.18 -9.08
CA LYS A 11 -5.05 18.73 -8.70
C LYS A 11 -5.08 17.86 -7.45
N GLY A 12 -5.88 18.24 -6.46
CA GLY A 12 -6.07 17.46 -5.24
C GLY A 12 -6.72 16.11 -5.52
N VAL A 13 -7.72 16.07 -6.42
CA VAL A 13 -8.37 14.83 -6.83
C VAL A 13 -7.37 13.88 -7.52
N ILE A 14 -6.61 14.38 -8.50
CA ILE A 14 -5.62 13.55 -9.21
C ILE A 14 -4.54 13.02 -8.27
N LYS A 15 -4.06 13.85 -7.33
CA LYS A 15 -3.06 13.45 -6.33
C LYS A 15 -3.57 12.33 -5.42
N SER A 16 -4.79 12.47 -4.90
CA SER A 16 -5.41 11.44 -4.05
C SER A 16 -5.68 10.14 -4.81
N PHE A 17 -6.16 10.23 -6.06
CA PHE A 17 -6.32 9.06 -6.93
C PHE A 17 -4.97 8.37 -7.18
N GLY A 18 -3.94 9.13 -7.54
CA GLY A 18 -2.59 8.59 -7.79
C GLY A 18 -2.00 7.89 -6.56
N LEU A 19 -2.22 8.44 -5.37
CA LEU A 19 -1.80 7.81 -4.11
C LEU A 19 -2.51 6.47 -3.87
N VAL A 20 -3.85 6.46 -3.96
CA VAL A 20 -4.67 5.27 -3.66
C VAL A 20 -4.47 4.16 -4.69
N PHE A 21 -4.49 4.50 -5.98
CA PHE A 21 -4.26 3.51 -7.03
C PHE A 21 -2.80 3.04 -7.07
N GLY A 22 -1.85 3.90 -6.68
CA GLY A 22 -0.46 3.52 -6.50
C GLY A 22 -0.32 2.42 -5.43
N ASP A 23 -0.90 2.64 -4.25
CA ASP A 23 -0.82 1.67 -3.14
C ASP A 23 -1.50 0.33 -3.50
N ILE A 24 -2.72 0.38 -4.06
CA ILE A 24 -3.45 -0.81 -4.50
C ILE A 24 -2.66 -1.59 -5.57
N GLY A 25 -2.01 -0.88 -6.49
CA GLY A 25 -1.30 -1.49 -7.61
C GLY A 25 0.04 -2.14 -7.26
N THR A 26 0.66 -1.79 -6.12
CA THR A 26 1.95 -2.40 -5.73
C THR A 26 1.80 -3.83 -5.23
N SER A 27 0.63 -4.16 -4.67
CA SER A 27 0.38 -5.47 -4.06
C SER A 27 0.42 -6.64 -5.07
N PRO A 28 -0.19 -6.53 -6.26
CA PRO A 28 -0.02 -7.54 -7.30
C PRO A 28 1.41 -7.63 -7.83
N ILE A 29 2.16 -6.53 -7.85
CA ILE A 29 3.51 -6.52 -8.40
C ILE A 29 4.45 -7.36 -7.54
N TYR A 30 4.36 -7.31 -6.20
CA TYR A 30 5.16 -8.18 -5.34
C TYR A 30 4.76 -9.66 -5.48
N THR A 31 3.47 -9.96 -5.66
CA THR A 31 3.03 -11.36 -5.80
C THR A 31 3.52 -11.95 -7.12
N LEU A 32 3.48 -11.18 -8.20
CA LEU A 32 3.96 -11.60 -9.51
C LEU A 32 5.44 -11.98 -9.51
N THR A 33 6.29 -11.16 -8.90
CA THR A 33 7.74 -11.43 -8.86
C THR A 33 8.04 -12.73 -8.14
N VAL A 34 7.39 -12.98 -6.99
CA VAL A 34 7.55 -14.22 -6.22
C VAL A 34 7.01 -15.44 -6.99
N ILE A 35 5.85 -15.32 -7.63
CA ILE A 35 5.25 -16.43 -8.37
C ILE A 35 6.13 -16.84 -9.55
N PHE A 36 6.70 -15.88 -10.29
CA PHE A 36 7.60 -16.19 -11.42
C PHE A 36 8.99 -16.66 -11.02
N VAL A 37 9.43 -16.37 -9.79
CA VAL A 37 10.62 -17.03 -9.21
C VAL A 37 10.36 -18.52 -8.98
N LEU A 38 9.14 -18.89 -8.59
CA LEU A 38 8.77 -20.28 -8.28
C LEU A 38 8.22 -21.05 -9.49
N THR A 39 7.72 -20.36 -10.51
CA THR A 39 6.98 -20.94 -11.64
C THR A 39 7.64 -20.59 -12.96
N LYS A 40 7.86 -21.58 -13.83
CA LYS A 40 8.39 -21.32 -15.18
C LYS A 40 7.45 -20.37 -15.93
N PRO A 41 7.97 -19.28 -16.53
CA PRO A 41 7.17 -18.32 -17.28
C PRO A 41 6.80 -18.90 -18.66
N THR A 42 5.87 -19.84 -18.68
CA THR A 42 5.20 -20.32 -19.90
C THR A 42 3.99 -19.44 -20.21
N TYR A 43 3.61 -19.36 -21.49
CA TYR A 43 2.46 -18.56 -21.94
C TYR A 43 1.18 -18.85 -21.13
N ASP A 44 0.89 -20.13 -20.90
CA ASP A 44 -0.30 -20.56 -20.15
C ASP A 44 -0.25 -20.12 -18.68
N ASN A 45 0.91 -20.22 -18.03
CA ASN A 45 1.08 -19.81 -16.64
C ASN A 45 0.96 -18.29 -16.49
N VAL A 46 1.57 -17.53 -17.40
CA VAL A 46 1.51 -16.07 -17.39
C VAL A 46 0.06 -15.60 -17.50
N LEU A 47 -0.70 -16.13 -18.47
CA LEU A 47 -2.11 -15.75 -18.64
C LEU A 47 -2.99 -16.21 -17.46
N GLY A 48 -2.75 -17.39 -16.91
CA GLY A 48 -3.46 -17.89 -15.73
C GLY A 48 -3.24 -17.01 -14.50
N ILE A 49 -1.99 -16.66 -14.20
CA ILE A 49 -1.63 -15.81 -13.06
C ILE A 49 -2.20 -14.39 -13.23
N LEU A 50 -2.07 -13.80 -14.42
CA LEU A 50 -2.62 -12.47 -14.70
C LEU A 50 -4.15 -12.45 -14.55
N SER A 51 -4.83 -13.49 -15.04
CA SER A 51 -6.29 -13.63 -14.89
C SER A 51 -6.69 -13.74 -13.42
N LEU A 52 -5.99 -14.56 -12.63
CA LEU A 52 -6.25 -14.70 -11.20
C LEU A 52 -6.10 -13.37 -10.48
N ILE A 53 -5.01 -12.65 -10.71
CA ILE A 53 -4.78 -11.33 -10.10
C ILE A 53 -5.89 -10.35 -10.49
N PHE A 54 -6.26 -10.31 -11.77
CA PHE A 54 -7.30 -9.44 -12.28
C PHE A 54 -8.64 -9.70 -11.58
N TRP A 55 -9.06 -10.97 -11.49
CA TRP A 55 -10.31 -11.34 -10.84
C TRP A 55 -10.26 -11.15 -9.33
N THR A 56 -9.16 -11.50 -8.67
CA THR A 56 -8.99 -11.29 -7.24
C THR A 56 -9.04 -9.81 -6.89
N MET A 57 -8.38 -8.93 -7.64
CA MET A 57 -8.45 -7.48 -7.40
C MET A 57 -9.85 -6.92 -7.64
N THR A 58 -10.51 -7.35 -8.70
CA THR A 58 -11.88 -6.94 -9.00
C THR A 58 -12.84 -7.33 -7.87
N ILE A 59 -12.75 -8.57 -7.40
CA ILE A 59 -13.63 -9.10 -6.36
C ILE A 59 -13.31 -8.49 -5.00
N LEU A 60 -12.04 -8.41 -4.58
CA LEU A 60 -11.66 -7.84 -3.28
C LEU A 60 -12.06 -6.37 -3.19
N VAL A 61 -11.71 -5.54 -4.18
CA VAL A 61 -12.05 -4.11 -4.17
C VAL A 61 -13.58 -3.92 -4.18
N THR A 62 -14.31 -4.72 -4.95
CA THR A 62 -15.78 -4.60 -4.99
C THR A 62 -16.44 -5.09 -3.70
N ALA A 63 -16.04 -6.25 -3.17
CA ALA A 63 -16.70 -6.86 -2.02
C ALA A 63 -16.27 -6.24 -0.68
N GLU A 64 -14.98 -6.02 -0.47
CA GLU A 64 -14.46 -5.48 0.79
C GLU A 64 -14.60 -3.95 0.85
N TYR A 65 -14.18 -3.25 -0.20
CA TYR A 65 -14.14 -1.78 -0.16
C TYR A 65 -15.46 -1.17 -0.61
N SER A 66 -16.04 -1.60 -1.73
CA SER A 66 -17.30 -1.01 -2.20
C SER A 66 -18.51 -1.52 -1.42
N TRP A 67 -18.58 -2.80 -1.07
CA TRP A 67 -19.75 -3.34 -0.37
C TRP A 67 -19.60 -3.23 1.15
N LEU A 68 -18.56 -3.80 1.75
CA LEU A 68 -18.42 -3.81 3.22
C LEU A 68 -18.12 -2.40 3.78
N ALA A 69 -17.16 -1.66 3.21
CA ALA A 69 -16.81 -0.33 3.75
C ALA A 69 -17.95 0.69 3.63
N MET A 70 -18.72 0.65 2.53
CA MET A 70 -19.90 1.52 2.38
C MET A 70 -21.06 1.09 3.27
N ASN A 71 -21.23 -0.22 3.54
CA ASN A 71 -22.31 -0.73 4.39
C ASN A 71 -22.04 -0.52 5.90
N LEU A 72 -20.77 -0.46 6.31
CA LEU A 72 -20.36 -0.12 7.68
C LEU A 72 -20.27 1.41 7.93
N GLY A 73 -20.37 2.23 6.88
CA GLY A 73 -20.39 3.68 7.00
C GLY A 73 -21.74 4.20 7.51
N ARG A 74 -21.74 4.96 8.61
CA ARG A 74 -22.94 5.64 9.12
C ARG A 74 -22.80 7.14 8.84
N LYS A 75 -23.75 7.74 8.11
CA LYS A 75 -23.79 9.15 7.69
C LYS A 75 -22.75 9.61 6.65
N GLY A 76 -22.28 8.71 5.78
CA GLY A 76 -21.39 9.09 4.68
C GLY A 76 -19.92 9.29 5.06
N GLU A 77 -19.57 9.11 6.34
CA GLU A 77 -18.19 8.91 6.77
C GLU A 77 -17.93 7.40 6.90
N GLY A 78 -17.24 6.84 5.91
CA GLY A 78 -16.75 5.47 5.96
C GLY A 78 -15.41 5.42 6.67
N GLY A 79 -15.27 4.59 7.69
CA GLY A 79 -13.96 4.21 8.23
C GLY A 79 -13.79 4.29 9.74
N THR A 80 -12.52 4.22 10.15
CA THR A 80 -12.00 4.16 11.53
C THR A 80 -12.49 5.28 12.46
N ILE A 81 -12.99 6.38 11.90
CA ILE A 81 -13.53 7.56 12.62
C ILE A 81 -14.88 7.23 13.29
N VAL A 82 -15.80 6.58 12.57
CA VAL A 82 -17.07 6.10 13.14
C VAL A 82 -16.81 5.03 14.21
N LEU A 83 -15.81 4.18 13.99
CA LEU A 83 -15.40 3.17 14.97
C LEU A 83 -14.80 3.82 16.23
N LYS A 84 -13.94 4.85 16.09
CA LYS A 84 -13.41 5.63 17.23
C LYS A 84 -14.51 6.39 17.98
N GLU A 85 -15.47 6.99 17.29
CA GLU A 85 -16.55 7.76 17.92
C GLU A 85 -17.53 6.85 18.68
N ILE A 86 -17.87 5.69 18.11
CA ILE A 86 -18.70 4.67 18.77
C ILE A 86 -17.95 4.04 19.95
N LEU A 87 -16.66 3.73 19.79
CA LEU A 87 -15.83 3.14 20.84
C LEU A 87 -15.62 4.11 22.01
N ALA A 88 -15.37 5.39 21.73
CA ALA A 88 -15.26 6.44 22.74
C ALA A 88 -16.57 6.65 23.52
N ARG A 89 -17.74 6.49 22.88
CA ARG A 89 -19.06 6.60 23.55
C ARG A 89 -19.43 5.36 24.38
N LEU A 90 -18.91 4.18 24.05
CA LEU A 90 -19.23 2.91 24.74
C LEU A 90 -18.31 2.60 25.93
N LEU A 91 -17.23 3.35 26.12
CA LEU A 91 -16.24 3.12 27.18
C LEU A 91 -16.63 3.83 28.49
N LYS A 92 -17.21 3.06 29.42
CA LYS A 92 -17.32 3.46 30.83
C LYS A 92 -15.96 3.31 31.55
N PRO A 93 -15.64 4.16 32.55
CA PRO A 93 -14.40 4.05 33.33
C PRO A 93 -14.23 2.63 33.92
N GLY A 94 -13.15 1.92 33.54
CA GLY A 94 -12.87 0.57 34.07
C GLY A 94 -11.89 -0.27 33.24
N ARG A 95 -11.69 -1.54 33.64
CA ARG A 95 -10.74 -2.52 33.06
C ARG A 95 -10.87 -2.72 31.53
N LYS A 96 -12.04 -2.40 30.97
CA LYS A 96 -12.31 -2.42 29.52
C LYS A 96 -11.57 -1.31 28.75
N ILE A 97 -11.32 -0.15 29.36
CA ILE A 97 -10.52 0.94 28.76
C ILE A 97 -9.07 0.51 28.59
N ALA A 98 -8.50 -0.17 29.59
CA ALA A 98 -7.13 -0.67 29.48
C ALA A 98 -6.99 -1.71 28.35
N PHE A 99 -7.96 -2.63 28.21
CA PHE A 99 -7.97 -3.62 27.13
C PHE A 99 -8.11 -2.97 25.74
N VAL A 100 -9.03 -2.01 25.59
CA VAL A 100 -9.20 -1.29 24.33
C VAL A 100 -8.00 -0.41 24.01
N GLY A 101 -7.39 0.23 25.01
CA GLY A 101 -6.15 1.00 24.85
C GLY A 101 -4.99 0.12 24.37
N PHE A 102 -4.84 -1.07 24.95
CA PHE A 102 -3.85 -2.05 24.50
C PHE A 102 -4.12 -2.50 23.05
N LEU A 103 -5.37 -2.83 22.71
CA LEU A 103 -5.75 -3.24 21.36
C LEU A 103 -5.54 -2.12 20.33
N SER A 104 -5.83 -0.87 20.70
CA SER A 104 -5.57 0.30 19.86
C SER A 104 -4.07 0.54 19.67
N PHE A 105 -3.26 0.34 20.71
CA PHE A 105 -1.80 0.43 20.61
C PHE A 105 -1.23 -0.65 19.69
N LEU A 106 -1.71 -1.90 19.82
CA LEU A 106 -1.39 -2.99 18.90
C LEU A 106 -1.76 -2.65 17.45
N GLY A 107 -2.96 -2.13 17.22
CA GLY A 107 -3.41 -1.72 15.88
C GLY A 107 -2.54 -0.62 15.27
N VAL A 108 -2.21 0.42 16.05
CA VAL A 108 -1.32 1.50 15.58
C VAL A 108 0.09 0.96 15.30
N SER A 109 0.61 0.05 16.13
CA SER A 109 1.91 -0.58 15.91
C SER A 109 1.94 -1.40 14.61
N LEU A 110 0.90 -2.20 14.34
CA LEU A 110 0.78 -2.94 13.09
C LEU A 110 0.72 -2.01 11.87
N LEU A 111 -0.06 -0.94 11.95
CA LEU A 111 -0.17 0.05 10.87
C LEU A 111 1.16 0.78 10.62
N LEU A 112 1.90 1.12 11.67
CA LEU A 112 3.24 1.70 11.53
C LEU A 112 4.23 0.70 10.93
N GLY A 113 4.15 -0.57 11.32
CA GLY A 113 4.95 -1.65 10.74
C GLY A 113 4.70 -1.80 9.24
N ASP A 114 3.42 -1.86 8.85
CA ASP A 114 3.01 -1.96 7.45
C ASP A 114 3.53 -0.76 6.62
N GLY A 115 3.39 0.46 7.15
CA GLY A 115 3.89 1.68 6.52
C GLY A 115 5.41 1.72 6.32
N VAL A 116 6.19 1.00 7.13
CA VAL A 116 7.66 0.88 6.97
C VAL A 116 8.02 -0.26 6.02
N ILE A 117 7.26 -1.35 6.02
CA ILE A 117 7.55 -2.55 5.22
C ILE A 117 7.22 -2.33 3.74
N THR A 118 6.12 -1.68 3.41
CA THR A 118 5.63 -1.53 2.03
C THR A 118 6.64 -0.88 1.08
N PRO A 119 7.28 0.26 1.40
CA PRO A 119 8.30 0.84 0.53
C PRO A 119 9.50 -0.09 0.30
N ALA A 120 9.92 -0.82 1.34
CA ALA A 120 11.07 -1.73 1.25
C ALA A 120 10.78 -2.94 0.36
N ILE A 121 9.63 -3.59 0.55
CA ILE A 121 9.22 -4.75 -0.25
C ILE A 121 8.95 -4.32 -1.70
N SER A 122 8.30 -3.18 -1.93
CA SER A 122 8.01 -2.70 -3.28
C SER A 122 9.28 -2.45 -4.10
N ILE A 123 10.29 -1.79 -3.52
CA ILE A 123 11.58 -1.55 -4.18
C ILE A 123 12.32 -2.86 -4.44
N LEU A 124 12.34 -3.76 -3.45
CA LEU A 124 13.02 -5.06 -3.59
C LEU A 124 12.37 -5.91 -4.68
N ALA A 125 11.03 -6.00 -4.71
CA ALA A 125 10.30 -6.74 -5.72
C ALA A 125 10.55 -6.18 -7.13
N ALA A 126 10.58 -4.84 -7.29
CA ALA A 126 10.91 -4.21 -8.56
C ALA A 126 12.32 -4.57 -9.06
N VAL A 127 13.28 -4.67 -8.13
CA VAL A 127 14.68 -5.03 -8.44
C VAL A 127 14.83 -6.52 -8.73
N GLU A 128 14.18 -7.39 -7.95
CA GLU A 128 14.16 -8.85 -8.18
C GLU A 128 13.51 -9.23 -9.51
N GLY A 129 12.54 -8.43 -9.97
CA GLY A 129 11.96 -8.58 -11.31
C GLY A 129 12.98 -8.53 -12.45
N MET A 130 14.17 -7.92 -12.25
CA MET A 130 15.23 -7.92 -13.26
C MET A 130 15.81 -9.32 -13.53
N VAL A 131 15.75 -10.23 -12.56
CA VAL A 131 16.22 -11.62 -12.72
C VAL A 131 15.34 -12.39 -13.72
N LEU A 132 14.12 -11.91 -13.97
CA LEU A 132 13.21 -12.48 -14.98
C LEU A 132 13.58 -12.09 -16.42
N ILE A 133 14.51 -11.15 -16.61
CA ILE A 133 14.93 -10.69 -17.95
C ILE A 133 16.07 -11.58 -18.47
N PRO A 134 15.94 -12.15 -19.69
CA PRO A 134 17.00 -12.94 -20.31
C PRO A 134 18.32 -12.15 -20.36
N GLY A 135 19.36 -12.67 -19.71
CA GLY A 135 20.69 -12.04 -19.61
C GLY A 135 21.03 -11.39 -18.26
N LEU A 136 20.06 -11.17 -17.38
CA LEU A 136 20.28 -10.69 -15.98
C LEU A 136 20.07 -11.79 -14.93
N GLU A 137 19.94 -13.05 -15.36
CA GLU A 137 19.56 -14.20 -14.53
C GLU A 137 20.59 -14.55 -13.43
N ASN A 138 21.86 -14.19 -13.62
CA ASN A 138 22.97 -14.56 -12.71
C ASN A 138 23.39 -13.44 -11.74
N LEU A 139 22.55 -12.43 -11.52
CA LEU A 139 22.86 -11.38 -10.57
C LEU A 139 22.92 -11.94 -9.15
N HIS A 140 24.07 -11.76 -8.49
CA HIS A 140 24.24 -12.12 -7.08
C HIS A 140 23.22 -11.37 -6.21
N GLN A 141 22.62 -12.05 -5.24
CA GLN A 141 21.62 -11.46 -4.34
C GLN A 141 22.13 -10.21 -3.60
N GLY A 142 23.42 -10.17 -3.26
CA GLY A 142 24.05 -8.97 -2.68
C GLY A 142 24.00 -7.74 -3.60
N THR A 143 24.07 -7.94 -4.91
CA THR A 143 23.96 -6.86 -5.91
C THR A 143 22.53 -6.33 -6.00
N LEU A 144 21.52 -7.23 -5.95
CA LEU A 144 20.12 -6.83 -5.94
C LEU A 144 19.79 -5.99 -4.69
N ILE A 145 20.25 -6.44 -3.52
CA ILE A 145 20.07 -5.68 -2.26
C ILE A 145 20.77 -4.33 -2.33
N LEU A 146 21.98 -4.26 -2.91
CA LEU A 146 22.70 -2.99 -3.09
C LEU A 146 21.93 -2.03 -4.00
N ILE A 147 21.41 -2.50 -5.13
CA ILE A 147 20.61 -1.68 -6.05
C ILE A 147 19.34 -1.20 -5.35
N ALA A 148 18.63 -2.07 -4.64
CA ALA A 148 17.45 -1.70 -3.87
C ALA A 148 17.76 -0.65 -2.80
N ALA A 149 18.89 -0.80 -2.08
CA ALA A 149 19.35 0.17 -1.08
C ALA A 149 19.68 1.53 -1.71
N VAL A 150 20.34 1.56 -2.86
CA VAL A 150 20.63 2.80 -3.60
C VAL A 150 19.33 3.48 -4.04
N ILE A 151 18.38 2.72 -4.62
CA ILE A 151 17.07 3.25 -5.02
C ILE A 151 16.34 3.83 -3.80
N ALA A 152 16.31 3.10 -2.67
CA ALA A 152 15.68 3.57 -1.45
C ALA A 152 16.32 4.88 -0.96
N VAL A 153 17.65 4.94 -0.83
CA VAL A 153 18.35 6.17 -0.41
C VAL A 153 18.02 7.34 -1.33
N VAL A 154 18.06 7.15 -2.65
CA VAL A 154 17.72 8.19 -3.62
C VAL A 154 16.28 8.67 -3.43
N LEU A 155 15.31 7.75 -3.37
CA LEU A 155 13.90 8.08 -3.18
C LEU A 155 13.67 8.84 -1.86
N PHE A 156 14.24 8.37 -0.75
CA PHE A 156 14.10 9.02 0.56
C PHE A 156 14.79 10.39 0.61
N VAL A 157 15.93 10.57 -0.05
CA VAL A 157 16.60 11.88 -0.18
C VAL A 157 15.73 12.88 -0.95
N PHE A 158 15.06 12.43 -2.01
CA PHE A 158 14.11 13.28 -2.76
C PHE A 158 12.83 13.56 -1.97
N GLN A 159 12.31 12.59 -1.21
CA GLN A 159 11.12 12.76 -0.36
C GLN A 159 11.36 13.72 0.82
N PHE A 160 12.60 13.82 1.33
CA PHE A 160 12.96 14.77 2.40
C PHE A 160 12.75 16.24 2.02
N LYS A 161 12.72 16.58 0.72
CA LYS A 161 12.45 17.96 0.23
C LYS A 161 10.96 18.35 0.25
N GLY A 162 10.09 17.47 0.74
CA GLY A 162 8.65 17.69 0.89
C GLY A 162 7.85 16.98 -0.20
N THR A 163 6.94 16.10 0.21
CA THR A 163 5.96 15.38 -0.64
C THR A 163 4.97 16.30 -1.37
N ASP A 164 4.97 17.60 -1.06
CA ASP A 164 4.18 18.62 -1.76
C ASP A 164 4.80 19.12 -3.07
N LYS A 165 6.09 18.88 -3.32
CA LYS A 165 6.75 19.27 -4.59
C LYS A 165 6.82 18.15 -5.63
N VAL A 166 6.54 16.91 -5.22
CA VAL A 166 6.75 15.70 -6.04
C VAL A 166 5.42 15.04 -6.47
N ALA A 167 4.30 15.37 -5.81
CA ALA A 167 2.98 14.81 -6.07
C ALA A 167 1.93 15.90 -6.32
#